data_AF-A0A357IB10-F1
#
_entry.id   AF-A0A357IB10-F1
#
_cell.length_a   1.000
_cell.length_b   1.000
_cell.length_c   1.000
_cell.angle_alpha   90.00
_cell.angle_beta   90.00
_cell.angle_gamma   90.00
#
_symmetry.space_group_name_H-M   'P 1'
#
loop_
_entity.id
_entity.type
_entity.pdbx_description
1 polymer ?
#
loop_
_entity_poly.entity_id
_entity_poly.type
_entity_poly.pdbx_seq_one_letter_code
_entity_poly.pdbx_strand_id
1 'polypeptide(L)'
;MPCNGTSHSRTQTDAFTMTSHADNLDLRLLLVGGTGRSGTSFVYRQLLNNREMVGFEEFESQLFTSNQSLIDLYDRYTRSYSPERFNAVCRVFSEQTRARFIALYRKRPIRRVFRERQIDNALKDYIQGLQQDRMTVDNLQPSFSQRTARLFHTLFELDDASDAETTLLEKTPHNVLFFPQIRQIFPSAKIIHVVRDPRAVAESLMRQSWGPSSYPEAFTWIRQIL
;
A
#
# COMPACT_ATOMS: atom_id res chain seq x y z
N MET A 1 64.68 -43.47 4.46
CA MET A 1 65.00 -42.27 5.26
C MET A 1 64.04 -41.15 4.82
N PRO A 2 63.01 -40.83 5.63
CA PRO A 2 62.00 -39.82 5.34
C PRO A 2 62.37 -38.47 5.99
N CYS A 3 61.86 -37.35 5.45
CA CYS A 3 61.72 -36.10 6.18
C CYS A 3 60.34 -35.49 5.95
N ASN A 4 59.62 -35.28 7.05
CA ASN A 4 58.28 -34.73 7.19
C ASN A 4 58.22 -33.22 6.90
N GLY A 5 57.00 -32.73 6.58
CA GLY A 5 56.73 -31.29 6.50
C GLY A 5 55.27 -30.92 6.32
N THR A 6 54.45 -31.22 7.33
CA THR A 6 53.28 -30.45 7.83
C THR A 6 52.19 -29.94 6.87
N SER A 7 51.02 -30.52 7.09
CA SER A 7 49.65 -30.03 6.86
C SER A 7 49.41 -28.54 7.13
N HIS A 8 48.72 -27.86 6.22
CA HIS A 8 47.74 -26.81 6.55
C HIS A 8 46.52 -26.92 5.62
N SER A 9 45.43 -27.42 6.19
CA SER A 9 44.08 -27.29 5.69
C SER A 9 43.67 -25.81 5.64
N ARG A 10 43.22 -25.33 4.49
CA ARG A 10 42.28 -24.21 4.42
C ARG A 10 41.11 -24.63 3.56
N THR A 11 40.15 -25.24 4.22
CA THR A 11 38.75 -25.21 3.81
C THR A 11 38.37 -23.74 3.65
N GLN A 12 38.23 -23.30 2.40
CA GLN A 12 37.50 -22.09 2.07
C GLN A 12 36.03 -22.42 2.31
N THR A 13 35.60 -22.31 3.56
CA THR A 13 34.20 -22.17 3.91
C THR A 13 33.76 -20.84 3.33
N ASP A 14 33.14 -20.89 2.15
CA ASP A 14 32.25 -19.84 1.70
C ASP A 14 31.26 -19.60 2.84
N ALA A 15 31.40 -18.45 3.49
CA ALA A 15 30.44 -17.95 4.43
C ALA A 15 29.16 -17.69 3.65
N PHE A 16 28.34 -18.73 3.54
CA PHE A 16 26.94 -18.62 3.19
C PHE A 16 26.33 -17.78 4.31
N THR A 17 26.28 -16.48 4.10
CA THR A 17 25.59 -15.54 4.97
C THR A 17 24.13 -15.97 4.94
N MET A 18 23.74 -16.83 5.88
CA MET A 18 22.35 -17.05 6.24
C MET A 18 21.85 -15.76 6.86
N THR A 19 21.52 -14.79 6.02
CA THR A 19 20.49 -13.82 6.35
C THR A 19 19.24 -14.63 6.61
N SER A 20 18.83 -14.63 7.89
CA SER A 20 17.61 -15.25 8.38
C SER A 20 16.47 -15.03 7.39
N HIS A 21 15.95 -16.12 6.82
CA HIS A 21 14.75 -16.16 5.96
C HIS A 21 13.46 -15.87 6.76
N ALA A 22 13.55 -15.09 7.83
CA ALA A 22 12.40 -14.66 8.61
C ALA A 22 11.71 -13.50 7.88
N ASP A 23 10.63 -13.86 7.19
CA ASP A 23 9.47 -13.02 6.87
C ASP A 23 9.66 -11.89 5.86
N ASN A 24 10.28 -12.14 4.71
CA ASN A 24 10.06 -11.25 3.56
C ASN A 24 8.63 -11.49 3.05
N LEU A 25 7.67 -10.77 3.63
CA LEU A 25 6.26 -10.86 3.29
C LEU A 25 6.08 -10.32 1.86
N ASP A 26 5.88 -11.21 0.89
CA ASP A 26 5.68 -10.79 -0.49
C ASP A 26 4.25 -10.29 -0.68
N LEU A 27 4.08 -8.99 -0.88
CA LEU A 27 2.79 -8.39 -1.17
C LEU A 27 2.60 -8.29 -2.69
N ARG A 28 1.74 -9.15 -3.24
CA ARG A 28 1.24 -9.02 -4.60
C ARG A 28 0.17 -7.92 -4.67
N LEU A 29 0.53 -6.74 -5.15
CA LEU A 29 -0.36 -5.58 -5.22
C LEU A 29 -0.77 -5.26 -6.68
N LEU A 30 -2.08 -5.17 -6.92
CA LEU A 30 -2.67 -4.69 -8.16
C LEU A 30 -3.53 -3.45 -7.89
N LEU A 31 -3.16 -2.32 -8.51
CA LEU A 31 -3.82 -1.03 -8.33
C LEU A 31 -4.66 -0.68 -9.55
N VAL A 32 -5.91 -0.26 -9.33
CA VAL A 32 -6.77 0.31 -10.37
C VAL A 32 -6.93 1.82 -10.12
N GLY A 33 -6.60 2.63 -11.13
CA GLY A 33 -6.70 4.10 -11.05
C GLY A 33 -7.19 4.73 -12.36
N GLY A 34 -7.53 6.02 -12.29
CA GLY A 34 -8.05 6.84 -13.39
C GLY A 34 -8.68 8.14 -12.88
N THR A 35 -9.25 8.96 -13.76
CA THR A 35 -9.73 10.33 -13.47
C THR A 35 -10.96 10.44 -12.55
N GLY A 36 -11.40 9.35 -11.92
CA GLY A 36 -12.78 9.22 -11.46
C GLY A 36 -13.76 9.20 -12.65
N ARG A 37 -14.88 8.49 -12.51
CA ARG A 37 -15.91 8.35 -13.57
C ARG A 37 -15.43 7.71 -14.90
N SER A 38 -14.19 7.24 -14.97
CA SER A 38 -13.63 6.54 -16.14
C SER A 38 -14.03 5.07 -16.24
N GLY A 39 -14.72 4.52 -15.23
CA GLY A 39 -15.12 3.11 -15.18
C GLY A 39 -14.23 2.23 -14.31
N THR A 40 -13.38 2.82 -13.46
CA THR A 40 -12.53 2.09 -12.50
C THR A 40 -13.31 1.08 -11.66
N SER A 41 -14.49 1.45 -11.14
CA SER A 41 -15.35 0.52 -10.37
C SER A 41 -15.92 -0.63 -11.20
N PHE A 42 -16.13 -0.45 -12.51
CA PHE A 42 -16.53 -1.55 -13.38
C PHE A 42 -15.39 -2.55 -13.55
N VAL A 43 -14.20 -2.07 -13.90
CA VAL A 43 -13.00 -2.90 -14.06
C VAL A 43 -12.66 -3.63 -12.75
N TYR A 44 -12.68 -2.91 -11.63
CA TYR A 44 -12.42 -3.47 -10.30
C TYR A 44 -13.35 -4.64 -9.97
N ARG A 45 -14.66 -4.49 -10.22
CA ARG A 45 -15.64 -5.56 -9.99
C ARG A 45 -15.41 -6.79 -10.87
N GLN A 46 -15.00 -6.59 -12.13
CA GLN A 46 -14.68 -7.73 -13.00
C GLN A 46 -13.46 -8.50 -12.49
N LEU A 47 -12.44 -7.79 -11.98
CA LEU A 47 -11.24 -8.42 -11.43
C LEU A 47 -11.51 -9.17 -10.12
N LEU A 48 -12.39 -8.65 -9.26
CA LEU A 48 -12.81 -9.32 -8.02
C LEU A 48 -13.53 -10.66 -8.23
N ASN A 49 -14.02 -10.96 -9.43
CA ASN A 49 -14.58 -12.27 -9.75
C ASN A 49 -13.51 -13.37 -9.85
N ASN A 50 -12.22 -13.02 -9.88
CA ASN A 50 -11.13 -13.98 -9.85
C ASN A 50 -10.83 -14.38 -8.39
N ARG A 51 -10.73 -15.70 -8.14
CA ARG A 51 -10.47 -16.27 -6.81
C ARG A 51 -9.12 -15.88 -6.21
N GLU A 52 -8.15 -15.53 -7.05
CA GLU A 52 -6.82 -15.07 -6.63
C GLU A 52 -6.81 -13.59 -6.22
N MET A 53 -7.92 -12.87 -6.36
CA MET A 53 -8.01 -11.44 -6.04
C MET A 53 -8.74 -11.23 -4.72
N VAL A 54 -8.11 -10.49 -3.81
CA VAL A 54 -8.74 -10.04 -2.56
C VAL A 54 -8.90 -8.53 -2.59
N GLY A 55 -10.09 -8.06 -2.21
CA GLY A 55 -10.39 -6.64 -2.14
C GLY A 55 -11.81 -6.39 -1.63
N PHE A 56 -12.22 -5.13 -1.65
CA PHE A 56 -13.49 -4.69 -1.10
C PHE A 56 -14.26 -3.86 -2.13
N GLU A 57 -15.34 -4.44 -2.69
CA GLU A 57 -16.11 -3.88 -3.82
C GLU A 57 -16.51 -2.40 -3.65
N GLU A 58 -17.14 -2.08 -2.53
CA GLU A 58 -17.67 -0.73 -2.22
C GLU A 58 -16.77 0.02 -1.22
N PHE A 59 -15.46 -0.01 -1.46
CA PHE A 59 -14.46 0.64 -0.62
C PHE A 59 -13.33 1.27 -1.44
N GLU A 60 -12.92 2.46 -1.05
CA GLU A 60 -11.70 3.12 -1.52
C GLU A 60 -10.81 3.32 -0.30
N SER A 61 -9.64 2.69 -0.28
CA SER A 61 -8.77 2.75 0.90
C SER A 61 -8.20 4.15 1.11
N GLN A 62 -7.96 4.86 0.00
CA GLN A 62 -7.32 6.17 -0.04
C GLN A 62 -5.93 6.21 0.64
N LEU A 63 -5.32 5.04 0.86
CA LEU A 63 -4.04 4.91 1.58
C LEU A 63 -2.90 5.67 0.90
N PHE A 64 -2.98 5.87 -0.41
CA PHE A 64 -1.97 6.57 -1.21
C PHE A 64 -2.37 8.01 -1.60
N THR A 65 -3.62 8.40 -1.38
CA THR A 65 -4.19 9.64 -1.95
C THR A 65 -4.70 10.62 -0.91
N SER A 66 -4.91 10.19 0.34
CA SER A 66 -5.40 11.06 1.40
C SER A 66 -4.35 12.08 1.85
N ASN A 67 -4.77 13.10 2.58
CA ASN A 67 -3.82 14.02 3.23
C ASN A 67 -2.96 13.26 4.24
N GLN A 68 -1.63 13.40 4.18
CA GLN A 68 -0.68 12.63 5.01
C GLN A 68 -0.86 11.12 4.80
N SER A 69 -0.89 10.74 3.52
CA SER A 69 -0.96 9.38 3.01
C SER A 69 0.31 8.58 3.29
N LEU A 70 0.29 7.32 2.87
CA LEU A 70 1.47 6.47 2.83
C LEU A 70 2.60 7.06 1.98
N ILE A 71 2.29 7.87 0.96
CA ILE A 71 3.29 8.56 0.13
C ILE A 71 4.03 9.63 0.94
N ASP A 72 3.28 10.42 1.70
CA ASP A 72 3.85 11.45 2.58
C ASP A 72 4.69 10.81 3.69
N LEU A 73 4.21 9.69 4.24
CA LEU A 73 4.91 8.91 5.24
C LEU A 73 6.23 8.37 4.70
N TYR A 74 6.22 7.79 3.50
CA TYR A 74 7.43 7.26 2.84
C TYR A 74 8.45 8.35 2.54
N ASP A 75 8.00 9.50 2.04
CA ASP A 75 8.88 10.64 1.76
C ASP A 75 9.54 11.17 3.04
N ARG A 76 8.78 11.35 4.12
CA ARG A 76 9.34 11.73 5.43
C ARG A 76 10.25 10.67 6.02
N TYR A 77 9.89 9.41 5.85
CA TYR A 77 10.67 8.28 6.33
C TYR A 77 12.07 8.26 5.69
N THR A 78 12.14 8.44 4.37
CA THR A 78 13.37 8.28 3.57
C THR A 78 14.20 9.54 3.36
N ARG A 79 13.58 10.74 3.36
CA ARG A 79 14.26 11.97 2.89
C ARG A 79 14.45 13.07 3.93
N SER A 80 13.80 12.99 5.09
CA SER A 80 13.83 14.10 6.06
C SER A 80 13.94 13.63 7.51
N TYR A 81 15.09 13.88 8.14
CA TYR A 81 15.30 13.63 9.56
C TYR A 81 14.73 14.80 10.39
N SER A 82 13.41 14.83 10.58
CA SER A 82 12.77 15.54 11.68
C SER A 82 11.81 14.58 12.37
N PRO A 83 12.16 14.09 13.59
CA PRO A 83 11.28 13.22 14.36
C PRO A 83 9.90 13.80 14.59
N GLU A 84 9.81 15.11 14.86
CA GLU A 84 8.56 15.81 15.12
C GLU A 84 7.65 15.80 13.90
N ARG A 85 8.19 16.13 12.72
CA ARG A 85 7.45 16.12 11.46
C ARG A 85 7.04 14.71 11.06
N PHE A 86 7.91 13.73 11.26
CA PHE A 86 7.60 12.33 11.00
C PHE A 86 6.46 11.84 11.89
N ASN A 87 6.53 12.11 13.20
CA ASN A 87 5.50 11.73 14.16
C ASN A 87 4.15 12.40 13.87
N ALA A 88 4.16 13.64 13.38
CA ALA A 88 2.93 14.32 12.95
C ALA A 88 2.25 13.57 11.78
N VAL A 89 3.03 13.16 10.78
CA VAL A 89 2.51 12.37 9.64
C VAL A 89 2.04 10.98 10.08
N CYS A 90 2.80 10.28 10.93
CA CYS A 90 2.39 9.00 11.53
C CYS A 90 1.03 9.11 12.21
N ARG A 91 0.83 10.16 13.02
CA ARG A 91 -0.42 10.37 13.76
C ARG A 91 -1.60 10.54 12.81
N VAL A 92 -1.51 11.44 11.83
CA VAL A 92 -2.61 11.71 10.89
C VAL A 92 -2.89 10.49 10.00
N PHE A 93 -1.84 9.82 9.50
CA PHE A 93 -1.98 8.58 8.75
C PHE A 93 -2.73 7.51 9.56
N SER A 94 -2.33 7.31 10.83
CA SER A 94 -2.95 6.34 11.74
C SER A 94 -4.41 6.65 12.00
N GLU A 95 -4.73 7.89 12.37
CA GLU A 95 -6.09 8.34 12.69
C GLU A 95 -7.03 8.14 11.49
N GLN A 96 -6.60 8.56 10.30
CA GLN A 96 -7.40 8.45 9.09
C GLN A 96 -7.57 6.99 8.64
N THR A 97 -6.49 6.20 8.65
CA THR A 97 -6.53 4.77 8.27
C THR A 97 -7.44 4.00 9.22
N ARG A 98 -7.28 4.20 10.53
CA ARG A 98 -8.15 3.64 11.56
C ARG A 98 -9.61 3.97 11.29
N ALA A 99 -9.93 5.26 11.10
CA ALA A 99 -11.30 5.70 10.86
C ALA A 99 -11.93 5.04 9.62
N ARG A 100 -11.20 4.96 8.50
CA ARG A 100 -11.68 4.34 7.25
C ARG A 100 -11.93 2.84 7.40
N PHE A 101 -10.97 2.11 7.95
CA PHE A 101 -11.10 0.65 8.08
C PHE A 101 -12.12 0.26 9.15
N ILE A 102 -12.22 0.98 10.26
CA ILE A 102 -13.32 0.76 11.22
C ILE A 102 -14.68 1.03 10.56
N ALA A 103 -14.82 2.09 9.77
CA ALA A 103 -16.06 2.38 9.05
C ALA A 103 -16.42 1.27 8.04
N LEU A 104 -15.43 0.71 7.33
CA LEU A 104 -15.60 -0.45 6.46
C LEU A 104 -16.14 -1.65 7.24
N TYR A 105 -15.45 -2.04 8.33
CA TYR A 105 -15.83 -3.24 9.09
C TYR A 105 -17.11 -3.06 9.91
N ARG A 106 -17.51 -1.84 10.27
CA ARG A 106 -18.83 -1.59 10.89
C ARG A 106 -20.00 -1.95 9.99
N LYS A 107 -19.81 -1.92 8.66
CA LYS A 107 -20.80 -2.39 7.69
C LYS A 107 -20.82 -3.93 7.56
N ARG A 108 -19.90 -4.66 8.22
CA ARG A 108 -19.72 -6.12 8.14
C ARG A 108 -19.78 -6.76 9.53
N PRO A 109 -20.97 -7.19 10.01
CA PRO A 109 -21.24 -7.39 11.44
C PRO A 109 -20.55 -8.59 12.12
N ILE A 110 -19.85 -9.46 11.40
CA ILE A 110 -19.49 -10.80 11.92
C ILE A 110 -18.38 -10.75 12.99
N ARG A 111 -17.51 -9.72 13.06
CA ARG A 111 -16.36 -9.68 14.01
C ARG A 111 -15.95 -8.28 14.51
N ARG A 112 -16.91 -7.39 14.79
CA ARG A 112 -16.65 -5.95 15.03
C ARG A 112 -15.61 -5.61 16.11
N VAL A 113 -15.78 -6.08 17.35
CA VAL A 113 -14.93 -5.66 18.50
C VAL A 113 -13.51 -6.21 18.39
N PHE A 114 -13.35 -7.42 17.87
CA PHE A 114 -12.05 -8.03 17.65
C PHE A 114 -11.25 -7.26 16.59
N ARG A 115 -11.90 -6.82 15.52
CA ARG A 115 -11.26 -6.11 14.41
C ARG A 115 -10.78 -4.70 14.78
N GLU A 116 -11.51 -3.95 15.58
CA GLU A 116 -11.06 -2.62 16.02
C GLU A 116 -9.72 -2.70 16.79
N ARG A 117 -9.60 -3.64 17.74
CA ARG A 117 -8.35 -3.87 18.47
C ARG A 117 -7.20 -4.35 17.57
N GLN A 118 -7.51 -5.22 16.61
CA GLN A 118 -6.51 -5.73 15.67
C GLN A 118 -5.94 -4.60 14.79
N ILE A 119 -6.79 -3.70 14.29
CA ILE A 119 -6.38 -2.51 13.53
C ILE A 119 -5.53 -1.58 14.40
N ASP A 120 -5.95 -1.33 15.63
CA ASP A 120 -5.24 -0.44 16.56
C ASP A 120 -3.83 -0.97 16.88
N ASN A 121 -3.72 -2.27 17.13
CA ASN A 121 -2.42 -2.92 17.36
C ASN A 121 -1.55 -2.87 16.10
N ALA A 122 -2.09 -3.22 14.92
CA ALA A 122 -1.32 -3.22 13.68
C ALA A 122 -0.79 -1.82 13.31
N LEU A 123 -1.58 -0.77 13.51
CA LEU A 123 -1.13 0.60 13.29
C LEU A 123 -0.06 1.02 14.31
N LYS A 124 -0.23 0.65 15.58
CA LYS A 124 0.77 0.91 16.63
C LYS A 124 2.10 0.21 16.30
N ASP A 125 2.05 -1.07 15.97
CA ASP A 125 3.23 -1.88 15.65
C ASP A 125 3.92 -1.36 14.38
N TYR A 126 3.13 -0.95 13.36
CA TYR A 126 3.64 -0.33 12.15
C TYR A 126 4.42 0.96 12.46
N ILE A 127 3.82 1.89 13.22
CA ILE A 127 4.44 3.19 13.52
C ILE A 127 5.68 3.03 14.40
N GLN A 128 5.59 2.23 15.46
CA GLN A 128 6.74 1.96 16.35
C GLN A 128 7.88 1.29 15.57
N GLY A 129 7.53 0.35 14.70
CA GLY A 129 8.46 -0.30 13.80
C GLY A 129 9.18 0.67 12.87
N LEU A 130 8.44 1.58 12.24
CA LEU A 130 9.04 2.61 11.41
C LEU A 130 9.97 3.52 12.23
N GLN A 131 9.53 3.98 13.40
CA GLN A 131 10.35 4.84 14.26
C GLN A 131 11.67 4.16 14.65
N GLN A 132 11.62 2.87 14.97
CA GLN A 132 12.81 2.07 15.29
C GLN A 132 13.73 1.94 14.07
N ASP A 133 13.20 1.50 12.93
CA ASP A 133 14.02 1.18 11.77
C ASP A 133 14.75 2.39 11.21
N ARG A 134 14.14 3.59 11.26
CA ARG A 134 14.82 4.83 10.84
C ARG A 134 16.13 5.09 11.56
N MET A 135 16.30 4.51 12.75
CA MET A 135 17.51 4.66 13.57
C MET A 135 18.47 3.48 13.42
N THR A 136 18.02 2.33 12.90
CA THR A 136 18.77 1.07 12.98
C THR A 136 19.03 0.37 11.68
N VAL A 137 18.35 0.72 10.58
CA VAL A 137 18.54 0.05 9.28
C VAL A 137 19.22 0.96 8.27
N ASP A 138 20.15 0.39 7.50
CA ASP A 138 20.86 1.14 6.46
C ASP A 138 19.99 1.41 5.23
N ASN A 139 19.12 0.46 4.87
CA ASN A 139 18.24 0.58 3.72
C ASN A 139 16.78 0.80 4.12
N LEU A 140 16.37 2.05 4.10
CA LEU A 140 15.05 2.50 4.53
C LEU A 140 13.93 2.01 3.61
N GLN A 141 14.15 1.93 2.29
CA GLN A 141 13.06 1.59 1.36
C GLN A 141 12.51 0.18 1.58
N PRO A 142 13.32 -0.90 1.58
CA PRO A 142 12.81 -2.26 1.80
C PRO A 142 12.17 -2.46 3.16
N SER A 143 12.74 -1.85 4.22
CA SER A 143 12.15 -1.87 5.56
C SER A 143 10.76 -1.25 5.58
N PHE A 144 10.59 -0.08 4.95
CA PHE A 144 9.29 0.57 4.83
C PHE A 144 8.30 -0.33 4.09
N SER A 145 8.69 -0.88 2.93
CA SER A 145 7.86 -1.77 2.12
C SER A 145 7.38 -3.00 2.90
N GLN A 146 8.29 -3.66 3.62
CA GLN A 146 8.01 -4.86 4.39
C GLN A 146 7.06 -4.57 5.56
N ARG A 147 7.25 -3.45 6.26
CA ARG A 147 6.35 -3.02 7.34
C ARG A 147 4.96 -2.66 6.81
N THR A 148 4.89 -1.97 5.67
CA THR A 148 3.62 -1.65 5.05
C THR A 148 2.92 -2.92 4.56
N ALA A 149 3.64 -3.88 3.99
CA ALA A 149 3.08 -5.17 3.59
C ALA A 149 2.42 -5.88 4.79
N ARG A 150 3.09 -5.96 5.94
CA ARG A 150 2.52 -6.52 7.18
C ARG A 150 1.26 -5.77 7.63
N LEU A 151 1.27 -4.44 7.58
CA LEU A 151 0.07 -3.64 7.88
C LEU A 151 -1.07 -4.00 6.92
N PHE A 152 -0.79 -4.12 5.61
CA PHE A 152 -1.80 -4.43 4.60
C PHE A 152 -2.38 -5.84 4.79
N HIS A 153 -1.56 -6.82 5.15
CA HIS A 153 -2.05 -8.16 5.49
C HIS A 153 -3.11 -8.14 6.59
N THR A 154 -2.88 -7.35 7.64
CA THR A 154 -3.88 -7.17 8.70
C THR A 154 -5.08 -6.34 8.26
N LEU A 155 -4.87 -5.23 7.57
CA LEU A 155 -5.95 -4.31 7.17
C LEU A 155 -6.91 -4.93 6.14
N PHE A 156 -6.40 -5.76 5.23
CA PHE A 156 -7.15 -6.39 4.14
C PHE A 156 -7.45 -7.88 4.35
N GLU A 157 -7.15 -8.43 5.54
CA GLU A 157 -7.41 -9.83 5.89
C GLU A 157 -6.71 -10.81 4.92
N LEU A 158 -5.49 -10.50 4.48
CA LEU A 158 -4.75 -11.35 3.55
C LEU A 158 -4.25 -12.63 4.20
N ASP A 159 -4.09 -12.66 5.53
CA ASP A 159 -3.70 -13.87 6.26
C ASP A 159 -4.83 -14.91 6.33
N ASP A 160 -6.09 -14.48 6.13
CA ASP A 160 -7.25 -15.38 5.99
C ASP A 160 -7.35 -15.92 4.53
N ALA A 161 -6.57 -15.39 3.58
CA ALA A 161 -6.54 -15.85 2.20
C ALA A 161 -5.70 -17.13 2.11
N SER A 162 -6.35 -18.22 1.71
CA SER A 162 -5.84 -19.59 1.83
C SER A 162 -4.67 -19.92 0.88
N ASP A 163 -4.32 -19.02 -0.03
CA ASP A 163 -3.36 -19.24 -1.11
C ASP A 163 -2.21 -18.24 -1.08
N ALA A 164 -0.99 -18.77 -1.16
CA ALA A 164 0.27 -18.01 -1.27
C ALA A 164 0.32 -17.09 -2.51
N GLU A 165 -0.60 -17.25 -3.46
CA GLU A 165 -0.68 -16.49 -4.71
C GLU A 165 -1.71 -15.34 -4.69
N THR A 166 -2.30 -15.06 -3.53
CA THR A 166 -3.33 -14.03 -3.39
C THR A 166 -2.79 -12.63 -3.75
N THR A 167 -3.49 -11.93 -4.64
CA THR A 167 -3.19 -10.56 -5.04
C THR A 167 -4.17 -9.58 -4.39
N LEU A 168 -3.65 -8.63 -3.62
CA LEU A 168 -4.43 -7.51 -3.11
C LEU A 168 -4.80 -6.57 -4.27
N LEU A 169 -6.10 -6.45 -4.51
CA LEU A 169 -6.68 -5.53 -5.47
C LEU A 169 -7.17 -4.28 -4.75
N GLU A 170 -6.50 -3.15 -4.97
CA GLU A 170 -6.86 -1.86 -4.39
C GLU A 170 -7.30 -0.89 -5.50
N LYS A 171 -8.39 -0.18 -5.24
CA LYS A 171 -8.91 0.84 -6.15
C LYS A 171 -9.27 2.08 -5.38
N THR A 172 -8.48 3.11 -5.63
CA THR A 172 -8.87 4.50 -5.46
C THR A 172 -8.57 5.17 -6.80
N PRO A 173 -9.55 5.79 -7.50
CA PRO A 173 -9.32 6.32 -8.85
C PRO A 173 -8.08 7.22 -8.90
N HIS A 174 -7.94 8.11 -7.92
CA HIS A 174 -6.85 9.07 -7.82
C HIS A 174 -5.47 8.46 -7.52
N ASN A 175 -5.33 7.14 -7.35
CA ASN A 175 -4.02 6.49 -7.30
C ASN A 175 -3.17 6.79 -8.54
N VAL A 176 -3.82 7.10 -9.68
CA VAL A 176 -3.14 7.50 -10.91
C VAL A 176 -2.15 8.65 -10.73
N LEU A 177 -2.43 9.55 -9.78
CA LEU A 177 -1.57 10.69 -9.45
C LEU A 177 -0.26 10.28 -8.75
N PHE A 178 -0.22 9.07 -8.18
CA PHE A 178 0.85 8.61 -7.31
C PHE A 178 1.51 7.31 -7.78
N PHE A 179 1.16 6.78 -8.96
CA PHE A 179 1.71 5.52 -9.45
C PHE A 179 3.25 5.45 -9.42
N PRO A 180 4.02 6.47 -9.83
CA PRO A 180 5.48 6.45 -9.69
C PRO A 180 5.96 6.30 -8.24
N GLN A 181 5.35 7.03 -7.31
CA GLN A 181 5.69 7.00 -5.88
C GLN A 181 5.25 5.68 -5.24
N ILE A 182 4.09 5.14 -5.62
CA ILE A 182 3.65 3.82 -5.16
C ILE A 182 4.65 2.75 -5.61
N ARG A 183 5.20 2.83 -6.83
CA ARG A 183 6.25 1.90 -7.28
C ARG A 183 7.61 2.08 -6.60
N GLN A 184 7.86 3.23 -5.97
CA GLN A 184 9.02 3.37 -5.08
C GLN A 184 8.83 2.58 -3.78
N ILE A 185 7.60 2.50 -3.27
CA ILE A 185 7.26 1.71 -2.08
C ILE A 185 7.13 0.23 -2.44
N PHE A 186 6.45 -0.10 -3.54
CA PHE A 186 6.19 -1.47 -3.99
C PHE A 186 6.68 -1.66 -5.44
N PRO A 187 7.96 -1.96 -5.66
CA PRO A 187 8.53 -2.06 -7.01
C PRO A 187 7.84 -3.07 -7.93
N SER A 188 7.33 -4.16 -7.36
CA SER A 188 6.60 -5.23 -8.05
C SER A 188 5.13 -4.91 -8.33
N ALA A 189 4.58 -3.83 -7.77
CA ALA A 189 3.17 -3.48 -7.91
C ALA A 189 2.76 -3.36 -9.39
N LYS A 190 1.62 -3.96 -9.71
CA LYS A 190 0.99 -3.90 -11.03
C LYS A 190 -0.08 -2.81 -11.03
N ILE A 191 -0.26 -2.17 -12.17
CA ILE A 191 -1.13 -1.01 -12.32
C ILE A 191 -2.03 -1.20 -13.53
N ILE A 192 -3.32 -0.91 -13.34
CA ILE A 192 -4.32 -0.76 -14.39
C ILE A 192 -4.77 0.70 -14.38
N HIS A 193 -4.36 1.46 -15.39
CA HIS A 193 -4.84 2.82 -15.62
C HIS A 193 -6.05 2.78 -16.56
N VAL A 194 -7.23 3.08 -16.02
CA VAL A 194 -8.49 3.13 -16.78
C VAL A 194 -8.69 4.52 -17.37
N VAL A 195 -8.55 4.60 -18.69
CA VAL A 195 -8.76 5.81 -19.48
C VAL A 195 -10.13 5.76 -20.15
N ARG A 196 -10.83 6.90 -20.15
CA ARG A 196 -12.12 7.08 -20.84
C ARG A 196 -12.11 8.44 -21.54
N ASP A 197 -12.87 8.57 -22.62
CA ASP A 197 -13.06 9.85 -23.32
C ASP A 197 -13.40 10.97 -22.31
N PRO A 198 -12.62 12.08 -22.28
CA PRO A 198 -12.81 13.14 -21.30
C PRO A 198 -14.19 13.83 -21.43
N ARG A 199 -14.81 13.82 -22.61
CA ARG A 199 -16.17 14.34 -22.82
C ARG A 199 -17.20 13.48 -22.08
N ALA A 200 -17.03 12.16 -22.12
CA ALA A 200 -17.90 11.22 -21.41
C ALA A 200 -17.65 11.26 -19.89
N VAL A 201 -16.42 11.52 -19.45
CA VAL A 201 -16.11 11.76 -18.03
C VAL A 201 -16.78 13.05 -17.56
N ALA A 202 -16.66 14.15 -18.32
CA ALA A 202 -17.28 15.43 -18.00
C ALA A 202 -18.81 15.31 -17.92
N GLU A 203 -19.44 14.66 -18.90
CA GLU A 203 -20.87 14.38 -18.90
C GLU A 203 -21.29 13.59 -17.64
N SER A 204 -20.54 12.55 -17.27
CA SER A 204 -20.84 11.80 -16.04
C SER A 204 -20.64 12.63 -14.76
N LEU A 205 -19.65 13.53 -14.72
CA LEU A 205 -19.39 14.41 -13.57
C LEU A 205 -20.52 15.41 -13.37
N MET A 206 -21.03 16.00 -14.45
CA MET A 206 -22.14 16.95 -14.46
C MET A 206 -23.44 16.38 -13.87
N ARG A 207 -23.59 15.05 -13.83
CA ARG A 207 -24.73 14.37 -13.20
C ARG A 207 -24.57 14.17 -11.69
N GLN A 208 -23.42 14.48 -11.10
CA GLN A 208 -23.17 14.30 -9.68
C GLN A 208 -23.52 15.57 -8.91
N SER A 209 -24.28 15.46 -7.81
CA SER A 209 -24.70 16.62 -7.00
C SER A 209 -23.54 17.33 -6.27
N TRP A 210 -22.44 16.61 -6.06
CA TRP A 210 -21.21 17.12 -5.44
C TRP A 210 -20.17 17.59 -6.47
N GLY A 211 -20.42 17.38 -7.76
CA GLY A 211 -19.49 17.65 -8.83
C GLY A 211 -19.62 19.05 -9.42
N PRO A 212 -18.84 19.34 -10.47
CA PRO A 212 -18.94 20.56 -11.26
C PRO A 212 -20.37 20.87 -11.75
N SER A 213 -20.70 22.16 -11.79
CA SER A 213 -22.00 22.68 -12.23
C SER A 213 -22.01 23.19 -13.67
N SER A 214 -20.85 23.18 -14.35
CA SER A 214 -20.69 23.59 -15.74
C SER A 214 -19.60 22.78 -16.45
N TYR A 215 -19.69 22.65 -17.78
CA TYR A 215 -18.67 21.96 -18.57
C TYR A 215 -17.26 22.56 -18.45
N PRO A 216 -17.06 23.90 -18.46
CA PRO A 216 -15.73 24.49 -18.22
C PRO A 216 -15.11 24.07 -16.87
N GLU A 217 -15.93 24.01 -15.82
CA GLU A 217 -15.51 23.54 -14.50
C GLU A 217 -15.19 22.03 -14.54
N ALA A 218 -16.00 21.22 -15.21
CA ALA A 218 -15.74 19.79 -15.40
C ALA A 218 -14.44 19.52 -16.15
N PHE A 219 -14.13 20.31 -17.18
CA PHE A 219 -12.85 20.22 -17.88
C PHE A 219 -11.68 20.60 -16.99
N THR A 220 -11.83 21.66 -16.18
CA THR A 220 -10.80 22.08 -15.21
C THR A 220 -10.54 20.97 -14.19
N TRP A 221 -11.59 20.30 -13.72
CA TRP A 221 -11.48 19.16 -12.81
C TRP A 221 -10.70 18.00 -13.44
N ILE A 222 -11.09 17.57 -14.64
CA ILE A 222 -10.47 16.41 -15.32
C ILE A 222 -8.99 16.68 -15.60
N ARG A 223 -8.64 17.92 -15.99
CA ARG A 223 -7.27 18.34 -16.27
C ARG A 223 -6.34 18.23 -15.06
N GLN A 224 -6.84 18.24 -13.83
CA GLN A 224 -6.00 18.06 -12.65
C GLN A 224 -5.52 16.61 -12.47
N ILE A 225 -6.11 15.65 -13.20
CA ILE A 225 -5.85 14.21 -13.05
C ILE A 225 -5.19 13.58 -14.29
N LEU A 226 -5.26 14.26 -15.45
CA LEU A 226 -4.62 13.86 -16.72
C LEU A 226 -3.26 14.55 -16.88
#